data_AF-A0AAU9CSL9-F1
#
_entry.id   AF-A0AAU9CSL9-F1
#
_cell.length_a   1.000
_cell.length_b   1.000
_cell.length_c   1.000
_cell.angle_alpha   90.00
_cell.angle_beta   90.00
_cell.angle_gamma   90.00
#
_symmetry.space_group_name_H-M   'P 1'
#
loop_
_entity.id
_entity.type
_entity.pdbx_description
1 polymer ?
#
loop_
_entity_poly.entity_id
_entity_poly.type
_entity_poly.pdbx_seq_one_letter_code
_entity_poly.pdbx_strand_id
1 'polypeptide(L)'
;MKRLAFVLLLSLVTFSASFAGNSKRNESAVTTKTELFSKNDFMNKRVGVSISKEDKTMTVEVLPDSISEAGHTVIDLSRMDELGYKTRVMRYFGGMLKEDVYGISKLVVKAHGRQLNSSFNRANVSAMVKLFY
;
A
#
# COMPACT_ATOMS: atom_id res chain seq x y z
N MET A 1 39.19 32.72 29.83
CA MET A 1 38.57 32.23 31.09
C MET A 1 37.32 33.06 31.37
N LYS A 2 36.16 32.42 31.60
CA LYS A 2 35.02 32.82 32.48
C LYS A 2 34.46 34.26 32.32
N ARG A 3 33.17 34.55 32.15
CA ARG A 3 31.91 33.84 32.42
C ARG A 3 30.74 34.59 31.74
N LEU A 4 29.76 33.80 31.29
CA LEU A 4 28.38 34.21 31.00
C LEU A 4 27.71 34.82 32.24
N ALA A 5 26.90 35.85 32.05
CA ALA A 5 25.80 36.19 32.96
C ALA A 5 24.52 36.32 32.13
N PHE A 6 23.65 35.33 32.33
CA PHE A 6 22.33 35.15 31.74
C PHE A 6 21.36 35.97 32.58
N VAL A 7 20.60 36.90 31.99
CA VAL A 7 19.51 37.60 32.67
C VAL A 7 18.19 37.11 32.11
N LEU A 8 17.44 36.50 33.02
CA LEU A 8 16.04 36.07 32.98
C LEU A 8 15.13 37.06 32.24
N LEU A 9 14.29 36.58 31.32
CA LEU A 9 13.08 37.29 30.92
C LEU A 9 11.84 36.50 31.36
N LEU A 10 11.03 37.21 32.14
CA LEU A 10 9.82 36.80 32.83
C LEU A 10 8.70 36.50 31.83
N SER A 11 8.07 35.34 31.95
CA SER A 11 6.85 34.97 31.24
C SER A 11 5.63 35.63 31.90
N LEU A 12 4.92 36.48 31.14
CA LEU A 12 3.59 36.97 31.51
C LEU A 12 2.54 36.13 30.77
N VAL A 13 1.85 35.27 31.51
CA VAL A 13 0.68 34.54 31.04
C VAL A 13 -0.53 35.46 31.17
N THR A 14 -1.13 35.86 30.06
CA THR A 14 -2.47 36.46 30.05
C THR A 14 -3.46 35.48 29.45
N PHE A 15 -4.39 35.07 30.31
CA PHE A 15 -5.59 34.30 29.98
C PHE A 15 -6.69 35.30 29.58
N SER A 16 -7.26 35.16 28.39
CA SER A 16 -8.53 35.80 28.03
C SER A 16 -9.40 34.77 27.32
N ALA A 17 -10.52 34.43 27.95
CA ALA A 17 -11.54 33.53 27.45
C ALA A 17 -12.60 34.27 26.61
N SER A 18 -13.10 33.54 25.60
CA SER A 18 -14.45 33.59 25.01
C SER A 18 -14.93 34.84 24.27
N PHE A 19 -15.14 34.68 22.96
CA PHE A 19 -16.44 35.01 22.36
C PHE A 19 -16.74 34.17 21.11
N ALA A 20 -17.99 33.76 20.98
CA ALA A 20 -18.55 32.88 19.98
C ALA A 20 -18.66 33.56 18.60
N GLY A 21 -18.52 32.79 17.51
CA GLY A 21 -18.75 33.33 16.17
C GLY A 21 -18.37 32.40 15.02
N ASN A 22 -19.26 31.45 14.74
CA ASN A 22 -19.63 31.00 13.39
C ASN A 22 -18.51 30.85 12.33
N SER A 23 -17.95 29.65 12.23
CA SER A 23 -17.42 29.16 10.95
C SER A 23 -17.57 27.66 10.93
N LYS A 24 -18.61 27.17 10.24
CA LYS A 24 -18.72 25.78 9.79
C LYS A 24 -17.55 25.48 8.87
N ARG A 25 -16.38 25.20 9.44
CA ARG A 25 -15.36 24.40 8.77
C ARG A 25 -15.83 22.97 8.90
N ASN A 26 -16.40 22.45 7.81
CA ASN A 26 -16.39 21.02 7.56
C ASN A 26 -14.91 20.59 7.56
N GLU A 27 -14.37 20.31 8.73
CA GLU A 27 -13.35 19.29 8.88
C GLU A 27 -14.05 17.98 8.55
N SER A 28 -14.19 17.71 7.24
CA SER A 28 -14.29 16.35 6.77
C SER A 28 -13.03 15.67 7.28
N ALA A 29 -13.17 15.00 8.42
CA ALA A 29 -12.23 14.01 8.87
C ALA A 29 -12.07 13.04 7.69
N VAL A 30 -11.01 13.24 6.91
CA VAL A 30 -10.51 12.23 5.98
C VAL A 30 -10.03 11.12 6.89
N THR A 31 -10.99 10.32 7.29
CA THR A 31 -10.79 9.04 7.91
C THR A 31 -10.18 8.22 6.79
N THR A 32 -8.86 8.27 6.67
CA THR A 32 -8.08 7.25 5.98
C THR A 32 -8.33 5.97 6.77
N LYS A 33 -9.51 5.35 6.56
CA LYS A 33 -9.64 3.93 6.74
C LYS A 33 -8.56 3.37 5.85
N THR A 34 -7.47 2.91 6.45
CA THR A 34 -6.57 1.98 5.78
C THR A 34 -7.46 0.80 5.44
N GLU A 35 -8.02 0.80 4.24
CA GLU A 35 -8.86 -0.28 3.75
C GLU A 35 -7.94 -1.49 3.60
N LEU A 36 -7.96 -2.34 4.63
CA LEU A 36 -7.18 -3.55 4.65
C LEU A 36 -7.87 -4.57 3.75
N PHE A 37 -7.15 -5.03 2.74
CA PHE A 37 -7.54 -6.26 2.05
C PHE A 37 -7.46 -7.45 3.00
N SER A 38 -8.33 -8.42 2.77
CA SER A 38 -8.38 -9.69 3.48
C SER A 38 -7.99 -10.84 2.55
N LYS A 39 -7.65 -11.99 3.13
CA LYS A 39 -7.35 -13.20 2.36
C LYS A 39 -8.51 -13.64 1.44
N ASN A 40 -9.74 -13.40 1.87
CA ASN A 40 -10.94 -13.77 1.11
C ASN A 40 -11.09 -12.99 -0.19
N ASP A 41 -10.47 -11.82 -0.31
CA ASP A 41 -10.51 -11.00 -1.52
C ASP A 41 -9.73 -11.66 -2.68
N PHE A 42 -8.81 -12.59 -2.38
CA PHE A 42 -7.91 -13.20 -3.38
C PHE A 42 -7.97 -14.73 -3.43
N MET A 43 -8.53 -15.39 -2.41
CA MET A 43 -8.61 -16.84 -2.35
C MET A 43 -9.34 -17.45 -3.55
N ASN A 44 -8.73 -18.49 -4.12
CA ASN A 44 -9.27 -19.24 -5.26
C ASN A 44 -9.63 -18.34 -6.46
N LYS A 45 -8.88 -17.25 -6.67
CA LYS A 45 -9.05 -16.32 -7.79
C LYS A 45 -7.93 -16.42 -8.80
N ARG A 46 -8.17 -15.88 -10.00
CA ARG A 46 -7.13 -15.55 -10.96
C ARG A 46 -6.62 -14.15 -10.66
N VAL A 47 -5.30 -14.01 -10.55
CA VAL A 47 -4.65 -12.73 -10.27
C VAL A 47 -3.80 -12.35 -11.47
N GLY A 48 -4.04 -11.17 -12.04
CA GLY A 48 -3.23 -10.59 -13.09
C GLY A 48 -2.12 -9.73 -12.51
N VAL A 49 -0.90 -9.89 -13.01
CA VAL A 49 0.24 -9.03 -12.68
C VAL A 49 0.68 -8.28 -13.93
N SER A 50 0.68 -6.94 -13.88
CA SER A 50 1.22 -6.10 -14.95
C SER A 50 2.29 -5.16 -14.40
N ILE A 51 3.28 -4.83 -15.24
CA ILE A 51 4.39 -3.94 -14.89
C ILE A 51 4.43 -2.80 -15.91
N SER A 52 4.20 -1.57 -15.44
CA SER A 52 4.42 -0.35 -16.23
C SER A 52 5.82 0.18 -15.95
N LYS A 53 6.68 0.21 -16.97
CA LYS A 53 8.03 0.80 -16.88
C LYS A 53 7.99 2.32 -16.83
N GLU A 54 7.02 2.93 -17.51
CA GLU A 54 6.82 4.38 -17.54
C GLU A 54 6.45 4.90 -16.16
N ASP A 55 5.44 4.29 -15.53
CA ASP A 55 4.96 4.68 -14.20
C ASP A 55 5.73 4.01 -13.05
N LYS A 56 6.73 3.17 -13.38
CA LYS A 56 7.50 2.37 -12.40
C LYS A 56 6.60 1.62 -11.41
N THR A 57 5.52 1.04 -11.93
CA THR A 57 4.43 0.50 -11.12
C THR A 57 4.19 -0.97 -11.44
N MET A 58 4.13 -1.81 -10.39
CA MET A 58 3.56 -3.14 -10.47
C MET A 58 2.09 -3.08 -10.06
N THR A 59 1.20 -3.55 -10.91
CA THR A 59 -0.22 -3.71 -10.59
C THR A 59 -0.54 -5.19 -10.43
N VAL A 60 -1.21 -5.53 -9.33
CA VAL A 60 -1.70 -6.87 -9.04
C VAL A 60 -3.20 -6.78 -8.85
N GLU A 61 -3.96 -7.50 -9.67
CA GLU A 61 -5.41 -7.36 -9.69
C GLU A 61 -6.14 -8.69 -9.76
N VAL A 62 -7.29 -8.76 -9.09
CA VAL A 62 -8.20 -9.90 -9.22
C VAL A 62 -8.89 -9.81 -10.57
N LEU A 63 -8.59 -10.77 -11.45
CA LEU A 63 -9.19 -10.88 -12.76
C LEU A 63 -10.47 -11.73 -12.69
N PRO A 64 -11.51 -11.37 -13.45
CA PRO A 64 -12.65 -12.26 -13.65
C PRO A 64 -12.24 -13.48 -14.49
N ASP A 65 -12.96 -14.59 -14.30
CA ASP A 65 -12.61 -15.89 -14.90
C ASP A 65 -12.58 -15.90 -16.43
N SER A 66 -13.26 -14.94 -17.07
CA SER A 66 -13.38 -14.81 -18.52
C SER A 66 -12.29 -13.95 -19.17
N ILE A 67 -11.43 -13.28 -18.40
CA ILE A 67 -10.50 -12.28 -18.93
C ILE A 67 -9.06 -12.82 -18.96
N SER A 68 -8.49 -12.78 -20.17
CA SER A 68 -7.05 -12.82 -20.41
C SER A 68 -6.68 -11.43 -20.92
N GLU A 69 -6.49 -10.47 -20.00
CA GLU A 69 -6.15 -9.11 -20.39
C GLU A 69 -4.74 -9.08 -20.99
N ALA A 70 -4.64 -8.56 -22.22
CA ALA A 70 -3.38 -8.38 -22.90
C ALA A 70 -2.47 -7.46 -22.05
N GLY A 71 -1.31 -7.96 -21.63
CA GLY A 71 -0.37 -7.23 -20.78
C GLY A 71 -0.29 -7.72 -19.33
N HIS A 72 -1.12 -8.67 -18.93
CA HIS A 72 -1.03 -9.30 -17.60
C HIS A 72 -0.37 -10.68 -17.68
N THR A 73 0.58 -10.92 -16.78
CA THR A 73 0.96 -12.30 -16.41
C THR A 73 -0.09 -12.82 -15.44
N VAL A 74 -0.86 -13.83 -15.84
CA VAL A 74 -1.95 -14.37 -15.02
C VAL A 74 -1.46 -15.52 -14.15
N ILE A 75 -1.74 -15.43 -12.85
CA ILE A 75 -1.51 -16.46 -11.84
C ILE A 75 -2.87 -17.02 -11.43
N ASP A 76 -3.14 -18.27 -11.78
CA ASP A 76 -4.36 -18.96 -11.36
C ASP A 76 -4.16 -19.63 -10.00
N LEU A 77 -4.71 -19.02 -8.94
CA LEU A 77 -4.59 -19.52 -7.57
C LEU A 77 -5.60 -20.65 -7.29
N SER A 78 -6.65 -20.81 -8.09
CA SER A 78 -7.66 -21.86 -7.90
C SER A 78 -7.10 -23.28 -8.09
N ARG A 79 -5.99 -23.38 -8.82
CA ARG A 79 -5.27 -24.62 -9.12
C ARG A 79 -4.05 -24.84 -8.23
N MET A 80 -3.81 -23.99 -7.23
CA MET A 80 -2.65 -24.07 -6.36
C MET A 80 -3.01 -24.60 -4.98
N ASP A 81 -2.29 -25.64 -4.56
CA ASP A 81 -2.23 -26.06 -3.17
C ASP A 81 -1.20 -25.23 -2.38
N GLU A 82 -1.10 -25.49 -1.07
CA GLU A 82 -0.17 -24.79 -0.18
C GLU A 82 1.27 -24.84 -0.69
N LEU A 83 1.69 -26.01 -1.16
CA LEU A 83 3.05 -26.26 -1.61
C LEU A 83 3.32 -25.53 -2.92
N GLY A 84 2.38 -25.57 -3.87
CA GLY A 84 2.42 -24.83 -5.12
C GLY A 84 2.53 -23.33 -4.88
N TYR A 85 1.76 -22.81 -3.92
CA TYR A 85 1.86 -21.42 -3.51
C TYR A 85 3.25 -21.05 -2.95
N LYS A 86 3.73 -21.81 -1.95
CA LYS A 86 5.03 -21.56 -1.29
C LYS A 86 6.22 -21.66 -2.26
N THR A 87 6.11 -22.48 -3.30
CA THR A 87 7.22 -22.72 -4.24
C THR A 87 7.16 -21.85 -5.50
N ARG A 88 5.98 -21.55 -6.04
CA ARG A 88 5.83 -20.81 -7.31
C ARG A 88 5.55 -19.33 -7.08
N VAL A 89 4.51 -19.01 -6.32
CA VAL A 89 4.06 -17.61 -6.12
C VAL A 89 5.12 -16.82 -5.36
N MET A 90 5.58 -17.36 -4.22
CA MET A 90 6.63 -16.73 -3.43
C MET A 90 7.93 -16.54 -4.22
N ARG A 91 8.31 -17.52 -5.06
CA ARG A 91 9.51 -17.44 -5.89
C ARG A 91 9.36 -16.38 -6.98
N TYR A 92 8.21 -16.31 -7.64
CA TYR A 92 7.95 -15.33 -8.68
C TYR A 92 8.13 -13.90 -8.16
N PHE A 93 7.42 -13.55 -7.08
CA PHE A 93 7.54 -12.22 -6.48
C PHE A 93 8.91 -11.99 -5.81
N GLY A 94 9.53 -13.04 -5.27
CA GLY A 94 10.89 -12.99 -4.75
C GLY A 94 11.95 -12.69 -5.82
N GLY A 95 11.75 -13.19 -7.05
CA GLY A 95 12.57 -12.84 -8.21
C GLY A 95 12.40 -11.38 -8.60
N MET A 96 11.16 -10.90 -8.69
CA MET A 96 10.86 -9.50 -9.02
C MET A 96 11.51 -8.48 -8.06
N LEU A 97 11.66 -8.84 -6.79
CA LEU A 97 12.33 -7.99 -5.79
C LEU A 97 13.86 -7.90 -5.97
N LYS A 98 14.48 -8.82 -6.72
CA LYS A 98 15.93 -8.84 -6.96
C LYS A 98 16.31 -8.18 -8.28
N GLU A 99 15.36 -8.03 -9.18
CA GLU A 99 15.58 -7.51 -10.52
C GLU A 99 15.45 -5.98 -10.52
N ASP A 100 16.58 -5.28 -10.42
CA ASP A 100 16.65 -3.82 -10.62
C ASP A 100 16.19 -3.40 -12.02
N VAL A 101 16.17 -4.35 -12.97
CA VAL A 101 15.80 -4.19 -14.38
C VAL A 101 14.43 -3.53 -14.58
N TYR A 102 13.50 -3.70 -13.63
CA TYR A 102 12.15 -3.15 -13.75
C TYR A 102 12.00 -1.75 -13.18
N GLY A 103 12.96 -1.27 -12.37
CA GLY A 103 12.93 0.07 -11.78
C GLY A 103 11.65 0.40 -11.00
N ILE A 104 10.95 -0.61 -10.48
CA ILE A 104 9.61 -0.47 -9.87
C ILE A 104 9.74 0.23 -8.53
N SER A 105 8.98 1.30 -8.34
CA SER A 105 8.92 2.04 -7.08
C SER A 105 7.55 1.95 -6.39
N LYS A 106 6.50 1.57 -7.13
CA LYS A 106 5.12 1.53 -6.64
C LYS A 106 4.48 0.16 -6.85
N LEU A 107 3.75 -0.29 -5.83
CA LEU A 107 2.91 -1.48 -5.84
C LEU A 107 1.45 -1.03 -5.73
N VAL A 108 0.64 -1.47 -6.67
CA VAL A 108 -0.80 -1.23 -6.74
C VAL A 108 -1.51 -2.56 -6.64
N VAL A 109 -2.42 -2.71 -5.68
CA VAL A 109 -3.22 -3.91 -5.50
C VAL A 109 -4.68 -3.56 -5.74
N LYS A 110 -5.36 -4.24 -6.67
CA LYS A 110 -6.77 -4.00 -7.01
C LYS A 110 -7.62 -5.23 -6.74
N ALA A 111 -8.72 -5.06 -6.01
CA ALA A 111 -9.71 -6.11 -5.83
C ALA A 111 -11.10 -5.50 -5.65
N HIS A 112 -12.10 -6.04 -6.37
CA HIS A 112 -13.51 -5.63 -6.27
C HIS A 112 -13.73 -4.11 -6.40
N GLY A 113 -13.07 -3.47 -7.36
CA GLY A 113 -13.16 -2.02 -7.58
C GLY A 113 -12.42 -1.16 -6.55
N ARG A 114 -11.78 -1.76 -5.53
CA ARG A 114 -10.91 -1.08 -4.56
C ARG A 114 -9.46 -1.16 -4.97
N GLN A 115 -8.67 -0.16 -4.59
CA GLN A 115 -7.25 -0.07 -4.90
C GLN A 115 -6.44 0.33 -3.66
N LEU A 116 -5.40 -0.42 -3.36
CA LEU A 116 -4.38 -0.08 -2.38
C LEU A 116 -3.09 0.32 -3.10
N ASN A 117 -2.60 1.51 -2.79
CA ASN A 117 -1.33 2.01 -3.29
C ASN A 117 -0.28 1.93 -2.18
N SER A 118 0.87 1.33 -2.49
CA SER A 118 1.98 1.21 -1.55
C SER A 118 3.32 1.33 -2.29
N SER A 119 4.41 1.54 -1.56
CA SER A 119 5.75 1.48 -2.14
C SER A 119 6.11 0.05 -2.52
N PHE A 120 6.79 -0.16 -3.65
CA PHE A 120 7.32 -1.46 -4.01
C PHE A 120 8.55 -1.78 -3.15
N ASN A 121 8.38 -2.65 -2.17
CA ASN A 121 9.46 -3.15 -1.32
C ASN A 121 9.12 -4.56 -0.81
N ARG A 122 10.13 -5.21 -0.21
CA ARG A 122 9.99 -6.59 0.29
C ARG A 122 8.83 -6.75 1.29
N ALA A 123 8.63 -5.79 2.19
CA ALA A 123 7.61 -5.87 3.23
C ALA A 123 6.20 -5.84 2.63
N ASN A 124 5.93 -4.88 1.73
CA ASN A 124 4.61 -4.70 1.11
C ASN A 124 4.29 -5.81 0.12
N VAL A 125 5.28 -6.25 -0.67
CA VAL A 125 5.12 -7.40 -1.58
C VAL A 125 4.85 -8.67 -0.77
N SER A 126 5.59 -8.91 0.33
CA SER A 126 5.34 -10.07 1.19
C SER A 126 3.95 -10.01 1.84
N ALA A 127 3.52 -8.84 2.30
CA ALA A 127 2.19 -8.65 2.87
C ALA A 127 1.08 -8.93 1.85
N MET A 128 1.22 -8.41 0.62
CA MET A 128 0.29 -8.67 -0.47
C MET A 128 0.26 -10.16 -0.82
N VAL A 129 1.41 -10.81 -0.99
CA VAL A 129 1.46 -12.21 -1.38
C VAL A 129 0.76 -13.08 -0.35
N LYS A 130 0.91 -12.80 0.95
CA LYS A 130 0.20 -13.49 2.05
C LYS A 130 -1.34 -13.31 2.03
N LEU A 131 -1.88 -12.38 1.24
CA LEU A 131 -3.33 -12.30 1.02
C LEU A 131 -3.84 -13.43 0.12
N PHE A 132 -2.96 -14.06 -0.66
CA PHE A 132 -3.37 -15.10 -1.61
C PHE A 132 -3.53 -16.48 -0.95
N TYR A 133 -2.88 -16.71 0.20
CA TYR A 133 -2.86 -17.99 0.90
C TYR A 133 -2.59 -17.84 2.40
#